data_AF-A0A2V8HYS8-F1
#
_entry.id   AF-A0A2V8HYS8-F1
#
_cell.length_a   1.000
_cell.length_b   1.000
_cell.length_c   1.000
_cell.angle_alpha   90.00
_cell.angle_beta   90.00
_cell.angle_gamma   90.00
#
_symmetry.space_group_name_H-M   'P 1'
#
loop_
_entity.id
_entity.type
_entity.pdbx_description
1 polymer ?
#
loop_
_entity_poly.entity_id
_entity_poly.type
_entity_poly.pdbx_seq_one_letter_code
_entity_poly.pdbx_strand_id
1 'polypeptide(L)' 'MQASFARILVAAGVLLATVPAVAHHSAAVAYDIDKTVTVKGVISEVRWVNPHTWIFVDTKDADGKDVKWGFEG' A
#
# COMPACT_ATOMS: atom_id res chain seq x y z
N MET A 1 -34.65 33.53 -11.39
CA MET A 1 -34.71 32.40 -10.43
C MET A 1 -34.02 31.13 -10.94
N GLN A 2 -34.27 30.65 -12.17
CA GLN A 2 -33.70 29.37 -12.66
C GLN A 2 -32.16 29.33 -12.72
N ALA A 3 -31.50 30.40 -13.17
CA ALA A 3 -30.03 30.46 -13.25
C ALA A 3 -29.34 30.38 -11.87
N SER A 4 -30.00 30.80 -10.79
CA SER A 4 -29.46 30.71 -9.43
C SER A 4 -29.53 29.28 -8.90
N PHE A 5 -30.60 28.55 -9.23
CA PHE A 5 -30.76 27.16 -8.83
C PHE A 5 -29.74 26.25 -9.54
N ALA A 6 -29.51 26.46 -10.84
CA ALA A 6 -28.49 25.72 -11.58
C ALA A 6 -27.07 25.93 -11.01
N ARG A 7 -26.74 27.16 -10.58
CA ARG A 7 -25.44 27.45 -9.94
C ARG A 7 -25.27 26.74 -8.61
N ILE A 8 -26.33 26.66 -7.80
CA ILE A 8 -26.31 25.93 -6.52
C ILE A 8 -26.09 24.43 -6.78
N LEU A 9 -26.77 23.85 -7.76
CA LEU A 9 -26.58 22.45 -8.12
C LEU A 9 -25.17 22.13 -8.62
N VAL A 10 -24.61 22.98 -9.47
CA VAL A 10 -23.23 22.82 -9.95
C VAL A 10 -22.23 22.95 -8.80
N ALA A 11 -22.40 23.94 -7.92
CA ALA A 11 -21.54 24.11 -6.75
C ALA A 11 -21.62 22.91 -5.79
N ALA A 12 -22.82 22.39 -5.54
CA ALA A 12 -23.01 21.18 -4.74
C ALA A 12 -22.36 19.94 -5.38
N GLY A 13 -22.48 19.78 -6.71
CA GLY A 13 -21.84 18.69 -7.45
C GLY A 13 -20.31 18.73 -7.37
N VAL A 14 -19.70 19.91 -7.50
CA VAL A 14 -18.26 20.08 -7.37
C VAL A 14 -17.78 19.75 -5.95
N LEU A 15 -18.53 20.16 -4.92
CA LEU A 15 -18.18 19.86 -3.52
C LEU A 15 -18.23 18.34 -3.25
N LEU A 16 -19.24 17.63 -3.75
CA LEU A 16 -19.35 16.18 -3.60
C LEU A 16 -18.23 15.41 -4.32
N ALA A 17 -17.68 15.95 -5.41
CA ALA A 17 -16.56 15.35 -6.12
C ALA A 17 -15.21 15.44 -5.37
N THR A 18 -15.13 16.23 -4.30
CA THR A 18 -13.92 16.36 -3.48
C THR A 18 -13.83 15.36 -2.32
N VAL A 19 -14.87 14.55 -2.11
CA VAL A 19 -14.86 13.53 -1.06
C VAL A 19 -13.76 12.51 -1.39
N PRO A 20 -12.79 12.27 -0.48
CA PRO A 20 -11.75 11.29 -0.71
C PRO A 20 -12.34 9.91 -0.98
N ALA A 21 -11.87 9.24 -2.03
CA ALA A 21 -12.24 7.85 -2.27
C ALA A 21 -11.62 6.97 -1.17
N VAL A 22 -12.44 6.15 -0.53
CA VAL A 22 -11.96 5.13 0.41
C VAL A 22 -11.46 3.94 -0.41
N ALA A 23 -10.18 3.97 -0.78
CA ALA A 23 -9.52 2.80 -1.35
C ALA A 23 -9.26 1.77 -0.24
N HIS A 24 -9.74 0.53 -0.42
CA HIS A 24 -9.40 -0.57 0.48
C HIS A 24 -8.06 -1.17 0.03
N HIS A 25 -6.98 -0.84 0.73
CA HIS A 25 -5.70 -1.54 0.54
C HIS A 25 -5.75 -2.82 1.38
N SER A 26 -5.98 -3.98 0.74
CA SER A 26 -6.01 -5.27 1.44
C SER A 26 -4.67 -5.98 1.33
N ALA A 27 -3.98 -6.14 2.46
CA ALA A 27 -2.78 -6.95 2.55
C ALA A 27 -3.02 -8.39 2.07
N ALA A 28 -4.24 -8.92 2.23
CA ALA A 28 -4.61 -10.28 1.84
C ALA A 28 -4.59 -10.53 0.33
N VAL A 29 -4.50 -9.49 -0.51
CA VAL A 29 -4.33 -9.64 -1.97
C VAL A 29 -2.90 -10.05 -2.32
N ALA A 30 -1.91 -9.58 -1.55
CA ALA A 30 -0.49 -9.82 -1.81
C ALA A 30 0.14 -10.84 -0.85
N TYR A 31 -0.43 -11.02 0.34
CA TYR A 31 0.12 -11.84 1.42
C TYR A 31 -0.90 -12.84 1.95
N ASP A 32 -0.42 -14.02 2.31
CA ASP A 32 -1.20 -14.99 3.09
C ASP A 32 -1.20 -14.53 4.55
N ILE A 33 -2.29 -13.88 4.98
CA ILE A 33 -2.40 -13.26 6.31
C ILE A 33 -2.52 -14.27 7.45
N ASP A 34 -2.80 -15.54 7.13
CA ASP A 34 -2.88 -16.62 8.11
C ASP A 34 -1.52 -17.29 8.35
N LYS A 35 -0.48 -16.88 7.60
CA LYS A 35 0.88 -17.41 7.72
C LYS A 35 1.88 -16.36 8.17
N THR A 36 2.44 -16.59 9.35
CA THR A 36 3.57 -15.82 9.85
C THR A 36 4.88 -16.50 9.50
N VAL A 37 5.80 -15.74 8.88
CA VAL A 37 7.17 -16.20 8.57
C VAL A 37 8.17 -15.38 9.36
N THR A 38 9.12 -16.04 10.02
CA THR A 38 10.27 -15.38 10.65
C THR A 38 11.49 -15.55 9.76
N VAL A 39 12.09 -14.43 9.35
CA VAL A 39 13.33 -14.42 8.57
C VAL A 39 14.44 -13.83 9.42
N LYS A 40 15.56 -14.53 9.51
CA LYS A 40 16.81 -14.03 10.09
C LYS A 40 17.84 -13.96 8.98
N GLY A 41 18.49 -12.81 8.84
CA GLY A 41 19.45 -12.57 7.79
C GLY A 41 20.06 -11.18 7.92
N VAL A 42 20.75 -10.75 6.86
CA VAL A 42 21.38 -9.43 6.78
C VAL A 42 20.46 -8.50 6.00
N ILE A 43 20.17 -7.32 6.53
CA ILE A 43 19.47 -6.28 5.76
C ILE A 43 20.41 -5.83 4.64
N SER A 44 20.03 -6.11 3.39
CA SER A 44 20.84 -5.79 2.22
C SER A 44 20.43 -4.47 1.57
N GLU A 45 19.19 -4.02 1.78
CA GLU A 45 18.65 -2.80 1.17
C GLU A 45 17.46 -2.25 1.97
N VAL A 46 17.36 -0.93 2.06
CA VAL A 46 16.18 -0.23 2.59
C VAL A 46 15.75 0.83 1.57
N ARG A 47 14.50 0.76 1.10
CA ARG A 47 13.90 1.76 0.23
C ARG A 47 12.93 2.60 1.02
N TRP A 48 13.35 3.81 1.37
CA TRP A 48 12.51 4.78 2.05
C TRP A 48 11.76 5.64 1.02
N VAL A 49 10.67 5.09 0.49
CA VAL A 49 9.87 5.71 -0.57
C VAL A 49 8.38 5.67 -0.21
N ASN A 50 7.60 6.56 -0.83
CA ASN A 50 6.14 6.63 -0.68
C ASN A 50 5.48 6.00 -1.93
N PRO A 51 4.37 5.24 -1.85
CA PRO A 51 3.50 4.99 -0.69
C PRO A 51 3.97 3.92 0.30
N HIS A 52 4.91 3.06 -0.10
CA HIS A 52 5.33 1.91 0.68
C HIS A 52 6.84 1.85 0.82
N THR A 53 7.30 1.72 2.06
CA THR A 53 8.72 1.51 2.37
C THR A 53 9.02 0.02 2.22
N TRP A 54 10.23 -0.31 1.77
CA TRP A 54 10.66 -1.70 1.61
C TRP A 54 11.96 -1.98 2.35
N ILE A 55 12.02 -3.15 2.99
CA ILE A 55 13.24 -3.70 3.59
C ILE A 55 13.53 -5.03 2.90
N PHE A 56 14.77 -5.22 2.47
CA PHE A 56 15.21 -6.50 1.91
C PHE A 56 16.24 -7.17 2.80
N VAL A 57 16.09 -8.49 2.96
CA VAL A 57 16.93 -9.32 3.83
C VAL A 57 17.48 -10.50 3.03
N ASP A 58 18.81 -10.59 2.99
CA ASP A 58 19.51 -11.74 2.40
C ASP A 58 19.72 -12.82 3.48
N THR A 59 19.39 -14.07 3.17
CA THR A 59 19.55 -15.22 4.06
C THR A 59 19.85 -16.50 3.27
N LYS A 60 20.09 -17.59 3.99
CA LYS A 60 20.24 -18.93 3.45
C LYS A 60 18.96 -19.72 3.70
N ASP A 61 18.45 -20.43 2.70
CA ASP A 61 17.38 -21.41 2.91
C ASP A 61 17.89 -22.68 3.60
N ALA A 62 17.00 -23.66 3.81
CA ALA A 62 17.34 -24.92 4.45
C ALA A 62 18.38 -25.75 3.66
N ASP A 63 18.48 -25.53 2.34
CA ASP A 63 19.47 -26.18 1.47
C ASP A 63 20.81 -25.41 1.43
N GLY A 64 20.90 -24.27 2.11
CA GLY A 64 22.06 -23.39 2.08
C GLY A 64 22.17 -22.53 0.81
N LYS A 65 21.08 -22.37 0.05
CA LYS A 65 21.03 -21.47 -1.10
C LYS A 65 20.73 -20.05 -0.64
N ASP A 66 21.33 -19.07 -1.32
CA ASP A 66 21.05 -17.67 -1.06
C ASP A 66 19.62 -17.32 -1.50
N VAL A 67 18.89 -16.65 -0.61
CA VAL A 67 17.53 -16.18 -0.83
C VAL A 67 17.39 -14.75 -0.32
N LYS A 68 16.71 -13.90 -1.10
CA LYS A 68 16.38 -12.53 -0.73
C LYS A 68 14.89 -12.41 -0.41
N TRP A 69 14.58 -11.94 0.80
CA TRP A 69 13.21 -11.65 1.24
C TRP A 69 12.93 -10.15 1.15
N GLY A 70 11.71 -9.79 0.78
CA GLY A 70 11.22 -8.40 0.77
C GLY A 70 10.08 -8.23 1.77
N PHE A 71 10.14 -7.15 2.55
CA PHE A 71 9.13 -6.75 3.53
C PHE A 71 8.60 -5.38 3.15
N GLU A 72 7.29 -5.30 2.93
CA GLU A 72 6.58 -4.05 2.69
C GLU A 72 6.10 -3.45 4.02
N GLY A 73 6.19 -2.13 4.15
CA GLY A 73 5.71 -1.35 5.29
C GLY A 73 4.82 -0.19 4.88
#